data_AF-G7PB06-F1
#
_entry.id   AF-G7PB06-F1
#
_cell.length_a   1.000
_cell.length_b   1.000
_cell.length_c   1.000
_cell.angle_alpha   90.00
_cell.angle_beta   90.00
_cell.angle_gamma   90.00
#
_symmetry.space_group_name_H-M   'P 1'
#
loop_
_entity.id
_entity.type
_entity.pdbx_description
1 polymer ?
#
loop_
_entity_poly.entity_id
_entity_poly.type
_entity_poly.pdbx_seq_one_letter_code
_entity_poly.pdbx_strand_id
1 'polypeptide(L)'
;MAAANPWDPASAPNGAGLVLGHLIASGMVNQEMLNMSKKTASCFVNFTRLQQITDIEAEIYQKNLEIELLKLEKDTADVVHPFFLAQKCHTLQSMNNHLEAVLKEKRSLRQRLLKPMCQENLPIEAVYHRYMVHLLELAVTFIERLETHLETIRNIPHLAANLKKMNQALAKMDILVTETEELAENILKWRKQQNEVSSCIPKILAEESYLYKHDITMPRLPFTSKVHVQTTNAK
;
A
#
# COMPACT_ATOMS: atom_id res chain seq x y z
N MET A 1 100.06 -26.58 3.35
CA MET A 1 99.72 -26.95 4.74
C MET A 1 99.22 -25.69 5.43
N ALA A 2 97.94 -25.68 5.84
CA ALA A 2 97.41 -24.58 6.64
C ALA A 2 97.99 -24.69 8.07
N ALA A 3 98.63 -23.63 8.56
CA ALA A 3 99.11 -23.59 9.93
C ALA A 3 97.91 -23.71 10.88
N ALA A 4 97.99 -24.63 11.83
CA ALA A 4 96.95 -24.83 12.84
C ALA A 4 96.70 -23.53 13.62
N ASN A 5 95.43 -23.21 13.89
CA ASN A 5 95.04 -21.98 14.56
C ASN A 5 95.68 -21.92 15.97
N PRO A 6 96.56 -20.94 16.26
CA PRO A 6 97.23 -20.83 17.55
C PRO A 6 96.27 -20.61 18.74
N TRP A 7 95.01 -20.26 18.46
CA TRP A 7 93.99 -19.93 19.44
C TRP A 7 92.98 -21.05 19.70
N ASP A 8 93.14 -22.21 19.05
CA ASP A 8 92.30 -23.38 19.32
C ASP A 8 92.78 -24.10 20.59
N PRO A 9 91.97 -24.15 21.68
CA PRO A 9 92.35 -24.79 22.94
C PRO A 9 92.60 -26.30 22.81
N ALA A 10 92.20 -26.92 21.70
CA ALA A 10 92.44 -28.34 21.42
C ALA A 10 93.79 -28.62 20.72
N SER A 11 94.60 -27.59 20.43
CA SER A 11 95.90 -27.77 19.77
C SER A 11 96.96 -28.33 20.72
N ALA A 12 97.87 -29.17 20.20
CA ALA A 12 99.03 -29.70 20.92
C ALA A 12 99.80 -28.58 21.66
N PRO A 13 100.39 -28.86 22.84
CA PRO A 13 100.98 -27.82 23.69
C PRO A 13 102.02 -27.04 22.91
N ASN A 14 101.78 -25.73 22.74
CA ASN A 14 102.72 -24.85 22.05
C ASN A 14 104.07 -24.84 22.79
N GLY A 15 105.16 -24.52 22.11
CA GLY A 15 106.50 -24.55 22.71
C GLY A 15 106.64 -23.69 23.98
N ALA A 16 105.87 -22.60 24.10
CA ALA A 16 105.83 -21.79 25.32
C ALA A 16 105.10 -22.50 26.47
N GLY A 17 104.05 -23.27 26.19
CA GLY A 17 103.32 -24.09 27.16
C GLY A 17 104.20 -25.18 27.78
N LEU A 18 105.10 -25.79 26.99
CA LEU A 18 106.08 -26.75 27.49
C LEU A 18 107.12 -26.08 28.42
N VAL A 19 107.63 -24.90 28.05
CA VAL A 19 108.58 -24.14 28.88
C VAL A 19 107.94 -23.69 30.19
N LEU A 20 106.71 -23.18 30.14
CA LEU A 20 105.96 -22.79 31.34
C LEU A 20 105.65 -24.00 32.23
N GLY A 21 105.29 -25.14 31.64
CA GLY A 21 105.09 -26.39 32.36
C GLY A 21 106.35 -26.88 33.07
N HIS A 22 107.51 -26.77 32.42
CA HIS A 22 108.80 -27.08 33.06
C HIS A 22 109.12 -26.14 34.22
N LEU A 23 108.86 -24.83 34.07
CA LEU A 23 109.10 -23.83 35.13
C LEU A 23 108.19 -24.03 36.36
N ILE A 24 106.97 -24.53 36.14
CA ILE A 24 106.07 -24.96 37.22
C ILE A 24 106.62 -26.23 37.88
N ALA A 25 107.01 -27.23 37.09
CA ALA A 25 107.53 -28.51 37.60
C ALA A 25 108.85 -28.34 38.36
N SER A 26 109.68 -27.35 37.99
CA SER A 26 110.91 -27.01 38.68
C SER A 26 110.71 -26.14 39.91
N GLY A 27 109.46 -25.80 40.28
CA GLY A 27 109.12 -24.97 41.45
C GLY A 27 109.57 -23.51 41.35
N MET A 28 110.01 -23.07 40.18
CA MET A 28 110.56 -21.73 39.95
C MET A 28 109.45 -20.69 39.79
N VAL A 29 108.26 -21.13 39.37
CA VAL A 29 107.05 -20.32 39.24
C VAL A 29 105.86 -21.11 39.78
N ASN A 30 105.10 -20.54 40.72
CA ASN A 30 103.85 -21.15 41.18
C ASN A 30 102.69 -20.88 40.22
N GLN A 31 101.76 -21.84 40.11
CA GLN A 31 100.54 -21.71 39.29
C GLN A 31 99.74 -20.44 39.64
N GLU A 32 99.74 -20.05 40.92
CA GLU A 32 99.10 -18.82 41.41
C GLU A 32 99.73 -17.55 40.85
N MET A 33 101.07 -17.51 40.68
CA MET A 33 101.78 -16.37 40.10
C MET A 33 101.45 -16.18 38.61
N LEU A 34 101.32 -17.28 37.86
CA LEU A 34 100.86 -17.24 36.47
C LEU A 34 99.39 -16.80 36.38
N ASN A 35 98.55 -17.26 37.30
CA ASN A 35 97.12 -16.90 37.35
C ASN A 35 96.88 -15.45 37.77
N MET A 36 97.81 -14.75 38.43
CA MET A 36 97.67 -13.32 38.72
C MET A 36 97.69 -12.44 37.45
N SER A 37 98.44 -12.86 36.42
CA SER A 37 98.44 -12.19 35.11
C SER A 37 97.16 -12.41 34.29
N LYS A 38 96.33 -13.40 34.70
CA LYS A 38 95.04 -13.74 34.08
C LYS A 38 93.92 -12.78 34.44
N LYS A 39 94.15 -11.78 35.31
CA LYS A 39 93.19 -10.69 35.53
C LYS A 39 92.96 -10.00 34.20
N THR A 40 91.78 -10.22 33.64
CA THR A 40 91.35 -9.63 32.37
C THR A 40 91.57 -8.12 32.44
N ALA A 41 92.41 -7.58 31.56
CA ALA A 41 92.66 -6.14 31.52
C ALA A 41 91.32 -5.39 31.36
N SER A 42 91.16 -4.24 32.02
CA SER A 42 89.90 -3.47 32.04
C SER A 42 89.38 -3.12 30.65
N CYS A 43 90.24 -3.07 29.62
CA CYS A 43 89.87 -2.89 28.23
C CYS A 43 88.99 -4.02 27.66
N PHE A 44 89.17 -5.27 28.08
CA PHE A 44 88.38 -6.42 27.59
C PHE A 44 86.94 -6.41 28.08
N VAL A 45 86.66 -5.84 29.26
CA VAL A 45 85.28 -5.66 29.75
C VAL A 45 84.49 -4.73 28.82
N ASN A 46 85.14 -3.69 28.29
CA ASN A 46 84.52 -2.80 27.30
C ASN A 46 84.27 -3.51 25.97
N PHE A 47 85.17 -4.40 25.53
CA PHE A 47 84.94 -5.23 24.35
C PHE A 47 83.76 -6.20 24.54
N THR A 48 83.67 -6.89 25.68
CA THR A 48 82.51 -7.75 25.98
C THR A 48 81.21 -6.95 25.99
N ARG A 49 81.22 -5.75 26.57
CA ARG A 49 80.03 -4.88 26.58
C ARG A 49 79.66 -4.39 25.18
N LEU A 50 80.64 -4.00 24.37
CA LEU A 50 80.40 -3.56 22.99
C LEU A 50 79.83 -4.72 22.16
N GLN A 51 80.38 -5.92 22.31
CA GLN A 51 79.84 -7.12 21.67
C GLN A 51 78.39 -7.37 22.06
N GLN A 52 78.06 -7.29 23.36
CA GLN A 52 76.67 -7.45 23.84
C GLN A 52 75.73 -6.39 23.25
N ILE A 53 76.18 -5.13 23.14
CA ILE A 53 75.38 -4.07 22.51
C ILE A 53 75.12 -4.40 21.05
N THR A 54 76.15 -4.79 20.30
CA THR A 54 76.01 -5.18 18.89
C THR A 54 75.09 -6.39 18.72
N ASP A 55 75.18 -7.39 19.60
CA ASP A 55 74.30 -8.56 19.58
C ASP A 55 72.83 -8.16 19.83
N ILE A 56 72.58 -7.29 20.81
CA ILE A 56 71.24 -6.75 21.10
C ILE A 56 70.72 -5.90 19.93
N GLU A 57 71.57 -5.06 19.32
CA GLU A 57 71.20 -4.25 18.16
C GLU A 57 70.80 -5.13 16.97
N ALA A 58 71.52 -6.23 16.73
CA ALA A 58 71.18 -7.21 15.71
C ALA A 58 69.84 -7.91 16.02
N GLU A 59 69.57 -8.26 17.28
CA GLU A 59 68.29 -8.84 17.70
C GLU A 59 67.13 -7.86 17.49
N ILE A 60 67.30 -6.59 17.86
CA ILE A 60 66.30 -5.53 17.63
C ILE A 60 66.01 -5.39 16.14
N TYR A 61 67.05 -5.36 15.30
CA TYR A 61 66.87 -5.27 13.86
C TYR A 61 66.10 -6.48 13.31
N GLN A 62 66.45 -7.69 13.74
CA GLN A 62 65.73 -8.91 13.35
C GLN A 62 64.26 -8.87 13.78
N LYS A 63 63.97 -8.43 15.00
CA LYS A 63 62.60 -8.31 15.51
C LYS A 63 61.78 -7.25 14.76
N ASN A 64 62.40 -6.14 14.38
CA ASN A 64 61.75 -5.13 13.55
C ASN A 64 61.36 -5.69 12.17
N LEU A 65 62.23 -6.47 11.53
CA LEU A 65 61.90 -7.13 10.27
C LEU A 65 60.75 -8.13 10.41
N GLU A 66 60.72 -8.91 11.50
CA GLU A 66 59.62 -9.83 11.80
C GLU A 66 58.29 -9.07 11.97
N ILE A 67 58.30 -7.91 12.63
CA ILE A 67 57.14 -7.04 12.77
C ILE A 67 56.67 -6.51 11.40
N GLU A 68 57.58 -6.08 10.53
CA GLU A 68 57.23 -5.62 9.19
C GLU A 68 56.60 -6.74 8.35
N LEU A 69 57.13 -7.96 8.43
CA LEU A 69 56.58 -9.12 7.74
C LEU A 69 55.15 -9.41 8.21
N LEU A 70 54.92 -9.43 9.52
CA LEU A 70 53.59 -9.67 10.09
C LEU A 70 52.58 -8.57 9.74
N LYS A 71 53.03 -7.30 9.68
CA LYS A 71 52.19 -6.19 9.20
C LYS A 71 51.78 -6.40 7.74
N LEU A 72 52.74 -6.75 6.88
CA LEU A 72 52.46 -6.99 5.47
C LEU A 72 51.51 -8.17 5.27
N GLU A 73 51.69 -9.26 6.03
CA GLU A 73 50.79 -10.41 6.02
C GLU A 73 49.37 -10.00 6.43
N LYS A 74 49.24 -9.23 7.51
CA LYS A 74 47.95 -8.71 7.98
C LYS A 74 47.28 -7.81 6.93
N ASP A 75 48.02 -6.89 6.33
CA ASP A 75 47.50 -5.92 5.35
C ASP A 75 47.09 -6.61 4.04
N THR A 76 47.68 -7.77 3.74
CA THR A 76 47.39 -8.57 2.54
C THR A 76 46.45 -9.75 2.83
N ALA A 77 46.07 -9.97 4.10
CA ALA A 77 45.32 -11.16 4.51
C ALA A 77 43.95 -11.24 3.82
N ASP A 78 43.30 -10.11 3.55
CA ASP A 78 41.97 -10.08 2.95
C ASP A 78 41.92 -10.58 1.49
N VAL A 79 43.08 -10.64 0.81
CA VAL A 79 43.23 -11.11 -0.57
C VAL A 79 44.08 -12.39 -0.70
N VAL A 80 44.89 -12.74 0.29
CA VAL A 80 45.73 -13.95 0.25
C VAL A 80 45.23 -15.04 1.19
N HIS A 81 44.67 -14.68 2.35
CA HIS A 81 44.36 -15.67 3.37
C HIS A 81 43.07 -16.44 3.03
N PRO A 82 43.11 -17.79 3.04
CA PRO A 82 41.99 -18.63 2.61
C PRO A 82 40.66 -18.35 3.33
N PHE A 83 40.70 -17.97 4.62
CA PHE A 83 39.50 -17.63 5.37
C PHE A 83 38.72 -16.45 4.76
N PHE A 84 39.38 -15.32 4.50
CA PHE A 84 38.74 -14.13 3.96
C PHE A 84 38.31 -14.35 2.50
N LEU A 85 39.13 -15.07 1.73
CA LEU A 85 38.78 -15.47 0.36
C LEU A 85 37.54 -16.37 0.33
N ALA A 86 37.49 -17.39 1.18
CA ALA A 86 36.33 -18.28 1.27
C ALA A 86 35.06 -17.52 1.68
N GLN A 87 35.18 -16.58 2.63
CA GLN A 87 34.08 -15.70 3.01
C GLN A 87 33.58 -14.85 1.83
N LYS A 88 34.50 -14.16 1.13
CA LYS A 88 34.16 -13.37 -0.07
C LYS A 88 33.53 -14.24 -1.16
N CYS A 89 34.06 -15.43 -1.41
CA CYS A 89 33.51 -16.39 -2.37
C CYS A 89 32.09 -16.83 -1.97
N HIS A 90 31.86 -17.12 -0.69
CA HIS A 90 30.54 -17.51 -0.21
C HIS A 90 29.52 -16.37 -0.41
N THR A 91 29.89 -15.12 -0.11
CA THR A 91 29.01 -13.97 -0.35
C THR A 91 28.68 -13.83 -1.84
N LEU A 92 29.68 -13.91 -2.72
CA LEU A 92 29.46 -13.85 -4.17
C LEU A 92 28.58 -15.00 -4.68
N GLN A 93 28.79 -16.21 -4.18
CA GLN A 93 27.99 -17.37 -4.55
C GLN A 93 26.54 -17.23 -4.08
N SER A 94 26.33 -16.69 -2.88
CA SER A 94 24.98 -16.37 -2.38
C SER A 94 24.28 -15.35 -3.29
N MET A 95 24.96 -14.28 -3.67
CA MET A 95 24.42 -13.28 -4.61
C MET A 95 24.08 -13.90 -5.97
N ASN A 96 24.94 -14.75 -6.52
CA ASN A 96 24.68 -15.46 -7.77
C ASN A 96 23.45 -16.37 -7.67
N ASN A 97 23.30 -17.12 -6.58
CA ASN A 97 22.12 -17.96 -6.35
C ASN A 97 20.84 -17.14 -6.31
N HIS A 98 20.86 -15.98 -5.64
CA HIS A 98 19.73 -15.06 -5.62
C HIS A 98 19.40 -14.52 -7.02
N LEU A 99 20.40 -14.13 -7.80
CA LEU A 99 20.20 -13.68 -9.19
C LEU A 99 19.60 -14.78 -10.06
N GLU A 100 20.08 -16.03 -9.92
CA GLU A 100 19.54 -17.17 -10.65
C GLU A 100 18.06 -17.42 -10.29
N ALA A 101 17.71 -17.32 -9.01
CA ALA A 101 16.33 -17.43 -8.55
C ALA A 101 15.44 -16.34 -9.16
N VAL A 102 15.89 -15.08 -9.14
CA VAL A 102 15.16 -13.96 -9.78
C VAL A 102 14.97 -14.19 -11.27
N LEU A 103 15.98 -14.70 -11.97
CA LEU A 103 15.86 -15.02 -13.40
C LEU A 103 14.89 -16.18 -13.67
N LYS A 104 14.84 -17.20 -12.81
CA LYS A 104 13.85 -18.29 -12.90
C LYS A 104 12.43 -17.76 -12.68
N GLU A 105 12.22 -16.93 -11.67
CA GLU A 105 10.92 -16.31 -11.41
C GLU A 105 10.47 -15.38 -12.55
N LYS A 106 11.38 -14.56 -13.07
CA LYS A 106 11.08 -13.72 -14.25
C LYS A 106 10.63 -14.55 -15.44
N ARG A 107 11.28 -15.69 -15.71
CA ARG A 107 10.88 -16.62 -16.78
C ARG A 107 9.51 -17.25 -16.48
N SER A 108 9.28 -17.71 -15.26
CA SER A 108 8.00 -18.27 -14.80
C SER A 108 6.85 -17.26 -14.96
N LEU A 109 7.05 -16.03 -14.51
CA LEU A 109 6.10 -14.94 -14.64
C LEU A 109 5.81 -14.64 -16.11
N ARG A 110 6.84 -14.54 -16.95
CA ARG A 110 6.65 -14.34 -18.40
C ARG A 110 5.82 -15.47 -19.02
N GLN A 111 6.06 -16.73 -18.66
CA GLN A 111 5.27 -17.86 -19.13
C GLN A 111 3.81 -17.78 -18.66
N ARG A 112 3.59 -17.40 -17.40
CA ARG A 112 2.24 -17.20 -16.84
C ARG A 112 1.50 -16.05 -17.52
N LEU A 113 2.18 -14.96 -17.84
CA LEU A 113 1.60 -13.81 -18.54
C LEU A 113 1.37 -14.07 -20.03
N LEU A 114 2.24 -14.88 -20.66
CA LEU A 114 2.05 -15.36 -22.04
C LEU A 114 0.90 -16.35 -22.16
N LYS A 115 0.55 -17.05 -21.08
CA LYS A 115 -0.63 -17.92 -21.06
C LYS A 115 -1.87 -17.04 -21.12
N PRO A 116 -2.67 -17.10 -22.21
CA PRO A 116 -3.89 -16.32 -22.30
C PRO A 116 -4.80 -16.69 -21.12
N MET A 117 -5.22 -15.69 -20.34
CA MET A 117 -6.13 -15.87 -19.19
C MET A 117 -7.50 -16.40 -19.62
N CYS A 118 -7.84 -16.20 -20.89
CA CYS A 118 -8.89 -16.89 -21.61
C CYS A 118 -8.24 -17.46 -22.86
N GLN A 119 -8.50 -18.72 -23.20
CA GLN A 119 -8.44 -19.11 -24.61
C GLN A 119 -9.34 -18.11 -25.35
N GLU A 120 -8.78 -17.09 -26.00
CA GLU A 120 -9.57 -16.11 -26.77
C GLU A 120 -10.41 -16.79 -27.85
N ASN A 121 -10.04 -18.03 -28.19
CA ASN A 121 -10.86 -18.92 -28.97
C ASN A 121 -10.90 -20.27 -28.26
N LEU A 122 -12.08 -20.72 -27.83
CA LEU A 122 -12.28 -22.16 -27.69
C LEU A 122 -11.97 -22.75 -29.08
N PRO A 123 -11.02 -23.70 -29.21
CA PRO A 123 -10.75 -24.30 -30.51
C PRO A 123 -11.96 -25.16 -30.87
N ILE A 124 -12.92 -24.54 -31.54
CA ILE A 124 -14.09 -25.20 -32.07
C ILE A 124 -13.66 -25.76 -33.43
N GLU A 125 -13.84 -27.06 -33.61
CA GLU A 125 -13.59 -27.70 -34.90
C GLU A 125 -14.50 -27.08 -35.97
N ALA A 126 -13.99 -26.89 -37.19
CA ALA A 126 -14.69 -26.17 -38.25
C ALA A 126 -16.10 -26.71 -38.54
N VAL A 127 -16.31 -28.02 -38.33
CA VAL A 127 -17.61 -28.70 -38.48
C VAL A 127 -18.68 -28.12 -37.55
N TYR A 128 -18.28 -27.65 -36.37
CA TYR A 128 -19.20 -27.13 -35.35
C TYR A 128 -19.45 -25.62 -35.45
N HIS A 129 -18.73 -24.89 -36.30
CA HIS A 129 -18.86 -23.43 -36.42
C HIS A 129 -20.28 -23.01 -36.82
N ARG A 130 -20.90 -23.74 -37.77
CA ARG A 130 -22.28 -23.45 -38.19
C ARG A 130 -23.29 -23.55 -37.05
N TYR A 131 -23.13 -24.55 -36.18
CA TYR A 131 -24.01 -24.72 -35.02
C TYR A 131 -23.76 -23.66 -33.95
N MET A 132 -22.50 -23.23 -33.79
CA MET A 132 -22.13 -22.18 -32.84
C MET A 132 -22.63 -20.81 -33.26
N VAL A 133 -22.53 -20.46 -34.54
CA VAL A 133 -23.13 -19.23 -35.07
C VAL A 133 -24.63 -19.21 -34.81
N HIS A 134 -25.31 -20.33 -35.07
CA HIS A 134 -26.76 -20.41 -34.85
C HIS A 134 -27.15 -20.35 -33.36
N LEU A 135 -26.36 -20.99 -32.48
CA LEU A 135 -26.55 -20.90 -31.03
C LEU A 135 -26.34 -19.46 -30.52
N LEU A 136 -25.32 -18.76 -31.02
CA LEU A 136 -25.05 -17.38 -30.66
C LEU A 136 -26.18 -16.45 -31.14
N GLU A 137 -26.71 -16.66 -32.33
CA GLU A 137 -27.87 -15.92 -32.84
C GLU A 137 -29.12 -16.16 -31.98
N LEU A 138 -29.39 -17.41 -31.59
CA LEU A 138 -30.43 -17.76 -30.63
C LEU A 138 -30.21 -17.12 -29.26
N ALA A 139 -28.98 -17.07 -28.78
CA ALA A 139 -28.64 -16.45 -27.50
C ALA A 139 -28.86 -14.93 -27.52
N VAL A 140 -28.43 -14.26 -28.59
CA VAL A 140 -28.62 -12.80 -28.77
C VAL A 140 -30.10 -12.47 -28.82
N THR A 141 -30.88 -13.18 -29.65
CA THR A 141 -32.33 -12.96 -29.77
C THR A 141 -33.08 -13.28 -28.46
N PHE A 142 -32.62 -14.28 -27.70
CA PHE A 142 -33.13 -14.56 -26.37
C PHE A 142 -32.84 -13.42 -25.38
N ILE A 143 -31.62 -12.89 -25.36
CA ILE A 143 -31.23 -11.78 -24.49
C ILE A 143 -32.06 -10.54 -24.80
N GLU A 144 -32.20 -10.18 -26.08
CA GLU A 144 -33.04 -9.04 -26.51
C GLU A 144 -34.49 -9.21 -26.03
N ARG A 145 -35.07 -10.41 -26.22
CA ARG A 145 -36.42 -10.71 -25.73
C ARG A 145 -36.52 -10.63 -24.21
N LEU A 146 -35.54 -11.18 -23.48
CA LEU A 146 -35.52 -11.15 -22.03
C LEU A 146 -35.47 -9.71 -21.52
N GLU A 147 -34.66 -8.86 -22.13
CA GLU A 147 -34.57 -7.44 -21.78
C GLU A 147 -35.92 -6.73 -21.98
N THR A 148 -36.60 -6.95 -23.11
CA THR A 148 -37.95 -6.40 -23.32
C THR A 148 -38.95 -6.88 -22.27
N HIS A 149 -38.91 -8.16 -21.90
CA HIS A 149 -39.77 -8.72 -20.86
C HIS A 149 -39.47 -8.10 -19.48
N LEU A 150 -38.20 -7.95 -19.11
CA LEU A 150 -37.81 -7.30 -17.86
C LEU A 150 -38.27 -5.84 -17.81
N GLU A 151 -38.15 -5.12 -18.93
CA GLU A 151 -38.63 -3.74 -19.02
C GLU A 151 -40.17 -3.68 -18.84
N THR A 152 -40.93 -4.61 -19.44
CA THR A 152 -42.38 -4.67 -19.20
C THR A 152 -42.70 -4.92 -17.72
N ILE A 153 -42.01 -5.86 -17.06
CA ILE A 153 -42.22 -6.16 -15.64
C ILE A 153 -41.91 -4.95 -14.76
N ARG A 154 -40.82 -4.22 -15.05
CA ARG A 154 -40.44 -2.99 -14.34
C ARG A 154 -41.50 -1.90 -14.44
N ASN A 155 -42.22 -1.83 -15.57
CA ASN A 155 -43.25 -0.83 -15.82
C ASN A 155 -44.62 -1.14 -15.17
N ILE A 156 -44.88 -2.39 -14.75
CA ILE A 156 -46.16 -2.79 -14.14
C ILE A 156 -46.51 -1.99 -12.86
N PRO A 157 -45.60 -1.79 -11.87
CA PRO A 157 -45.91 -1.01 -10.68
C PRO A 157 -46.25 0.45 -10.99
N HIS A 158 -45.60 1.03 -12.01
CA HIS A 158 -45.87 2.40 -12.45
C HIS A 158 -47.26 2.53 -13.07
N LEU A 159 -47.71 1.53 -13.84
CA LEU A 159 -49.06 1.48 -14.39
C LEU A 159 -50.12 1.44 -13.28
N ALA A 160 -49.94 0.60 -12.25
CA ALA A 160 -50.87 0.50 -11.13
C ALA A 160 -50.95 1.83 -10.34
N ALA A 161 -49.82 2.49 -10.09
CA ALA A 161 -49.78 3.80 -9.44
C ALA A 161 -50.50 4.89 -10.27
N ASN A 162 -50.30 4.89 -11.59
CA ASN A 162 -50.97 5.83 -12.49
C ASN A 162 -52.48 5.58 -12.55
N LEU A 163 -52.91 4.32 -12.59
CA LEU A 163 -54.33 3.94 -12.56
C LEU A 163 -55.01 4.39 -11.26
N LYS A 164 -54.33 4.26 -10.11
CA LYS A 164 -54.83 4.79 -8.82
C LYS A 164 -55.02 6.31 -8.85
N LYS A 165 -54.07 7.06 -9.43
CA LYS A 165 -54.20 8.52 -9.61
C LYS A 165 -55.37 8.87 -10.52
N MET A 166 -55.56 8.12 -11.60
CA MET A 166 -56.67 8.32 -12.53
C MET A 166 -58.03 8.06 -11.85
N ASN A 167 -58.14 6.99 -11.06
CA ASN A 167 -59.35 6.70 -10.29
C ASN A 167 -59.66 7.79 -9.25
N GLN A 168 -58.64 8.35 -8.60
CA GLN A 168 -58.82 9.49 -7.71
C GLN A 168 -59.30 10.75 -8.44
N ALA A 169 -58.77 11.01 -9.64
CA ALA A 169 -59.21 12.12 -10.48
C ALA A 169 -60.66 11.93 -10.94
N LEU A 170 -61.04 10.70 -11.30
CA LEU A 170 -62.41 10.34 -11.67
C LEU A 170 -63.38 10.58 -10.52
N ALA A 171 -63.07 10.11 -9.32
CA ALA A 171 -63.91 10.33 -8.14
C ALA A 171 -64.09 11.83 -7.80
N LYS A 172 -63.04 12.65 -8.00
CA LYS A 172 -63.16 14.12 -7.85
C LYS A 172 -64.06 14.73 -8.89
N MET A 173 -63.99 14.24 -10.13
CA MET A 173 -64.86 14.69 -11.22
C MET A 173 -66.32 14.33 -10.94
N ASP A 174 -66.60 13.12 -10.45
CA ASP A 174 -67.96 12.70 -10.08
C ASP A 174 -68.55 13.62 -9.00
N ILE A 175 -67.77 13.97 -7.98
CA ILE A 175 -68.20 14.94 -6.95
C ILE A 175 -68.54 16.29 -7.59
N LEU A 176 -67.66 16.84 -8.43
CA LEU A 176 -67.91 18.11 -9.11
C LEU A 176 -69.16 18.06 -9.99
N VAL A 177 -69.39 16.95 -10.69
CA VAL A 177 -70.61 16.76 -11.49
C VAL A 177 -71.85 16.82 -10.60
N THR A 178 -71.86 16.10 -9.46
CA THR A 178 -72.99 16.15 -8.52
C THR A 178 -73.21 17.53 -7.91
N GLU A 179 -72.15 18.25 -7.54
CA GLU A 179 -72.24 19.63 -7.04
C GLU A 179 -72.79 20.59 -8.11
N THR A 180 -72.39 20.40 -9.37
CA THR A 180 -72.91 21.21 -10.49
C THR A 180 -74.36 20.90 -10.80
N GLU A 181 -74.79 19.65 -10.65
CA GLU A 181 -76.19 19.23 -10.80
C GLU A 181 -77.06 19.84 -9.69
N GLU A 182 -76.62 19.76 -8.43
CA GLU A 182 -77.31 20.40 -7.30
C GLU A 182 -77.40 21.91 -7.48
N LEU A 183 -76.33 22.56 -7.93
CA LEU A 183 -76.33 23.99 -8.25
C LEU A 183 -77.36 24.32 -9.34
N ALA A 184 -77.45 23.50 -10.39
CA ALA A 184 -78.40 23.67 -11.47
C ALA A 184 -79.86 23.52 -10.97
N GLU A 185 -80.13 22.52 -10.14
CA GLU A 185 -81.45 22.34 -9.50
C GLU A 185 -81.83 23.53 -8.61
N ASN A 186 -80.88 24.01 -7.80
CA ASN A 186 -81.05 25.19 -6.97
C ASN A 186 -81.41 26.41 -7.84
N ILE A 187 -80.69 26.67 -8.92
CA ILE A 187 -80.99 27.76 -9.87
C ILE A 187 -82.41 27.63 -10.44
N LEU A 188 -82.84 26.42 -10.81
CA LEU A 188 -84.21 26.18 -11.30
C LEU A 188 -85.26 26.47 -10.22
N LYS A 189 -85.00 26.08 -8.97
CA LYS A 189 -85.87 26.39 -7.82
C LYS A 189 -85.97 27.89 -7.55
N TRP A 190 -84.83 28.60 -7.55
CA TRP A 190 -84.79 30.06 -7.44
C TRP A 190 -85.57 30.74 -8.58
N ARG A 191 -85.44 30.27 -9.84
CA ARG A 191 -86.26 30.80 -10.95
C ARG A 191 -87.75 30.58 -10.75
N LYS A 192 -88.18 29.41 -10.26
CA LYS A 192 -89.60 29.15 -9.99
C LYS A 192 -90.14 30.14 -8.94
N GLN A 193 -89.42 30.33 -7.84
CA GLN A 193 -89.79 31.30 -6.81
C GLN A 193 -89.81 32.73 -7.37
N GLN A 194 -88.82 33.11 -8.19
CA GLN A 194 -88.80 34.42 -8.85
C GLN A 194 -90.02 34.61 -9.76
N ASN A 195 -90.39 33.60 -10.54
CA ASN A 195 -91.58 33.64 -11.41
C ASN A 195 -92.88 33.73 -10.60
N GLU A 196 -92.99 32.99 -9.48
CA GLU A 196 -94.14 33.08 -8.57
C GLU A 196 -94.27 34.48 -7.99
N VAL A 197 -93.19 35.05 -7.45
CA VAL A 197 -93.15 36.44 -6.96
C VAL A 197 -93.49 37.42 -8.08
N SER A 198 -92.90 37.26 -9.26
CA SER A 198 -93.20 38.08 -10.45
C SER A 198 -94.65 37.97 -10.89
N SER A 199 -95.31 36.84 -10.66
CA SER A 199 -96.74 36.65 -10.96
C SER A 199 -97.66 37.21 -9.86
N CYS A 200 -97.17 37.27 -8.62
CA CYS A 200 -97.87 37.89 -7.49
C CYS A 200 -97.75 39.41 -7.52
N ILE A 201 -96.66 39.99 -8.01
CA ILE A 201 -96.49 41.46 -8.08
C ILE A 201 -97.66 42.14 -8.84
N PRO A 202 -98.10 41.68 -10.03
CA PRO A 202 -99.29 42.22 -10.69
C PRO A 202 -100.59 42.00 -9.91
N LYS A 203 -100.72 40.89 -9.16
CA LYS A 203 -101.92 40.58 -8.36
C LYS A 203 -102.01 41.44 -7.10
N ILE A 204 -100.89 41.66 -6.42
CA ILE A 204 -100.78 42.55 -5.26
C ILE A 204 -100.97 44.00 -5.72
N LEU A 205 -100.39 44.42 -6.85
CA LEU A 205 -100.66 45.74 -7.42
C LEU A 205 -102.12 45.89 -7.84
N ALA A 206 -102.77 44.83 -8.35
CA ALA A 206 -104.20 44.84 -8.63
C ALA A 206 -105.03 44.91 -7.32
N GLU A 207 -104.72 44.13 -6.29
CA GLU A 207 -105.36 44.20 -4.95
C GLU A 207 -105.13 45.54 -4.26
N GLU A 208 -103.94 46.13 -4.35
CA GLU A 208 -103.68 47.51 -3.94
C GLU A 208 -104.50 48.50 -4.77
N SER A 209 -104.67 48.28 -6.07
CA SER A 209 -105.57 49.08 -6.92
C SER A 209 -107.05 48.92 -6.54
N TYR A 210 -107.46 47.74 -6.08
CA TYR A 210 -108.82 47.45 -5.59
C TYR A 210 -109.06 48.01 -4.18
N LEU A 211 -108.06 48.00 -3.30
CA LEU A 211 -108.07 48.59 -1.96
C LEU A 211 -107.98 50.13 -2.02
N TYR A 212 -107.26 50.70 -2.98
CA TYR A 212 -107.27 52.14 -3.27
C TYR A 212 -108.61 52.61 -3.84
N LYS A 213 -109.41 51.71 -4.42
CA LYS A 213 -110.79 51.99 -4.85
C LYS A 213 -111.83 51.91 -3.72
N HIS A 214 -111.47 51.38 -2.55
CA HIS A 214 -112.40 51.20 -1.43
C HIS A 214 -111.84 51.75 -0.10
N ASP A 215 -111.20 52.92 -0.13
CA ASP A 215 -110.92 53.80 1.02
C ASP A 215 -110.73 53.10 2.37
N ILE A 216 -109.71 52.24 2.49
CA ILE A 216 -109.20 51.81 3.79
C ILE A 216 -107.70 52.14 3.83
N THR A 217 -107.38 53.21 4.55
CA THR A 217 -106.02 53.64 4.84
C THR A 217 -105.33 52.61 5.74
N MET A 218 -104.42 51.82 5.18
CA MET A 218 -103.47 51.00 5.95
C MET A 218 -102.11 51.71 5.99
N PRO A 219 -101.44 51.87 7.15
CA PRO A 219 -100.11 52.47 7.21
C PRO A 219 -99.07 51.52 6.61
N ARG A 220 -98.27 52.04 5.67
CA ARG A 220 -97.01 51.40 5.27
C ARG A 220 -96.07 51.30 6.46
N LEU A 221 -95.55 50.10 6.73
CA LEU A 221 -94.30 49.91 7.46
C LEU A 221 -93.31 49.07 6.64
N PRO A 222 -92.00 49.34 6.79
CA PRO A 222 -90.99 49.12 5.78
C PRO A 222 -90.36 47.73 5.86
N PHE A 223 -90.08 47.17 4.69
CA PHE A 223 -89.11 46.09 4.54
C PHE A 223 -87.74 46.60 4.99
N THR A 224 -87.24 46.10 6.11
CA THR A 224 -85.83 46.22 6.47
C THR A 224 -85.14 44.91 6.16
N SER A 225 -84.38 44.94 5.06
CA SER A 225 -83.42 43.92 4.66
C SER A 225 -82.35 43.74 5.75
N LYS A 226 -82.14 42.49 6.19
CA LYS A 226 -80.88 42.06 6.80
C LYS A 226 -80.35 40.86 6.03
N VAL A 227 -79.55 41.15 5.02
CA VAL A 227 -78.61 40.20 4.42
C VAL A 227 -77.41 40.10 5.37
N HIS A 228 -77.13 38.91 5.90
CA HIS A 228 -75.84 38.61 6.51
C HIS A 228 -75.12 37.58 5.64
N VAL A 229 -74.17 38.08 4.85
CA VAL A 229 -73.16 37.27 4.16
C VAL A 229 -72.11 36.91 5.19
N GLN A 230 -71.91 35.62 5.44
CA GLN A 230 -70.77 35.13 6.22
C GLN A 230 -69.83 34.38 5.28
N THR A 231 -68.81 35.10 4.81
CA THR A 231 -67.65 34.55 4.11
C THR A 231 -66.80 33.74 5.09
N THR A 232 -66.76 32.42 4.92
CA THR A 232 -65.76 31.54 5.53
C THR A 232 -64.46 31.65 4.73
N ASN A 233 -63.43 32.28 5.29
CA ASN A 233 -62.06 32.13 4.81
C ASN A 233 -61.28 31.30 5.82
N ALA A 234 -60.90 30.11 5.38
CA ALA A 234 -59.96 29.22 6.01
C ALA A 234 -58.52 29.68 5.71
N LYS A 235 -57.63 29.42 6.67
CA LYS A 235 -56.23 29.12 6.40
C LYS A 235 -55.77 28.04 7.36
#